data_AF-A0A6D2X412-F1
#
_entry.id   AF-A0A6D2X412-F1
#
_cell.length_a   1.000
_cell.length_b   1.000
_cell.length_c   1.000
_cell.angle_alpha   90.00
_cell.angle_beta   90.00
_cell.angle_gamma   90.00
#
_symmetry.space_group_name_H-M   'P 1'
#
loop_
_entity.id
_entity.type
_entity.pdbx_description
1 polymer ?
#
loop_
_entity_poly.entity_id
_entity_poly.type
_entity_poly.pdbx_seq_one_letter_code
_entity_poly.pdbx_strand_id
1 'polypeptide(L)' 'MFRRLTFAQLLFATVLGIAGGVYIFQPVFEQYAKDQKELKEKVQLVQESEEKKS' A
#
# COMPACT_ATOMS: atom_id res chain seq x y z
N MET A 1 22.72 -1.78 -30.73
CA MET A 1 21.43 -2.03 -31.42
C MET A 1 20.30 -1.95 -30.39
N PHE A 2 19.62 -0.81 -30.27
CA PHE A 2 18.37 -0.74 -29.49
C PHE A 2 17.28 -1.43 -30.30
N ARG A 3 17.13 -2.73 -30.06
CA ARG A 3 16.08 -3.57 -30.63
C ARG A 3 14.75 -2.96 -30.17
N ARG A 4 14.02 -2.33 -31.10
CA ARG A 4 12.71 -1.71 -30.81
C ARG A 4 11.84 -2.76 -30.13
N LEU A 5 11.60 -2.59 -28.83
CA LEU A 5 10.68 -3.43 -28.08
C LEU A 5 9.31 -3.27 -28.73
N THR A 6 8.71 -4.38 -29.12
CA THR A 6 7.37 -4.35 -29.71
C THR A 6 6.38 -3.83 -28.67
N PHE A 7 5.35 -3.11 -29.11
CA PHE A 7 4.34 -2.53 -28.21
C PHE A 7 3.73 -3.57 -27.25
N ALA A 8 3.52 -4.79 -27.73
CA ALA A 8 3.08 -5.93 -26.91
C ALA A 8 4.05 -6.27 -25.77
N GLN A 9 5.37 -6.22 -26.01
CA GLN A 9 6.37 -6.48 -24.97
C GLN A 9 6.39 -5.39 -23.90
N LEU A 10 6.17 -4.12 -24.29
CA LEU A 10 6.05 -3.02 -23.34
C LEU A 10 4.79 -3.16 -22.48
N LEU A 11 3.66 -3.50 -23.09
CA LEU A 11 2.43 -3.77 -22.36
C LEU A 11 2.59 -4.94 -21.40
N PHE A 12 3.20 -6.03 -21.85
CA PHE A 12 3.41 -7.22 -21.02
C PHE A 12 4.32 -6.92 -19.83
N ALA A 13 5.44 -6.22 -20.04
CA ALA A 13 6.33 -5.79 -18.97
C ALA A 13 5.63 -4.87 -17.98
N THR A 14 4.78 -3.97 -18.46
CA THR A 14 3.99 -3.05 -17.63
C THR A 14 2.98 -3.81 -16.77
N VAL A 15 2.22 -4.72 -17.37
CA VAL A 15 1.25 -5.56 -16.65
C VAL A 15 1.95 -6.44 -15.62
N LEU A 16 3.08 -7.06 -15.97
CA LEU A 16 3.87 -7.86 -15.02
C LEU A 16 4.43 -7.01 -13.88
N GLY A 17 4.92 -5.80 -14.17
CA GLY A 17 5.42 -4.88 -13.15
C GLY A 17 4.33 -4.47 -12.15
N ILE A 18 3.13 -4.11 -12.65
CA ILE A 18 1.99 -3.75 -11.80
C ILE A 18 1.48 -4.99 -11.05
N ALA A 19 1.27 -6.12 -11.73
CA ALA A 19 0.76 -7.34 -11.10
C ALA A 19 1.73 -7.90 -10.05
N GLY A 20 3.03 -7.91 -10.34
CA GLY A 20 4.07 -8.32 -9.39
C GLY A 20 4.19 -7.33 -8.23
N GLY A 21 4.11 -6.03 -8.51
CA GLY A 21 4.05 -4.99 -7.50
C GLY A 21 2.87 -5.20 -6.55
N VAL A 22 1.66 -5.33 -7.08
CA VAL A 22 0.43 -5.58 -6.30
C VAL A 22 0.50 -6.91 -5.56
N TYR A 23 1.03 -7.97 -6.16
CA TYR A 23 1.14 -9.28 -5.51
C TYR A 23 2.04 -9.24 -4.27
N ILE A 24 3.13 -8.47 -4.32
CA ILE A 24 4.02 -8.26 -3.17
C ILE A 24 3.42 -7.23 -2.20
N PHE A 25 2.76 -6.19 -2.71
CA PHE A 25 2.17 -5.14 -1.88
C PHE A 25 0.97 -5.65 -1.09
N GLN A 26 0.13 -6.52 -1.66
CA GLN A 26 -1.12 -6.97 -1.05
C GLN A 26 -0.92 -7.56 0.36
N PRO A 27 -0.01 -8.54 0.60
CA PRO A 27 0.22 -9.06 1.95
C PRO A 27 0.85 -8.03 2.90
N VAL A 28 1.69 -7.12 2.39
CA VAL A 28 2.31 -6.05 3.21
C VAL A 28 1.27 -5.01 3.61
N PHE A 29 0.37 -4.66 2.69
CA PHE A 29 -0.67 -3.66 2.90
C PHE A 29 -1.79 -4.15 3.81
N GLU A 30 -2.08 -5.45 3.83
CA GLU A 30 -3.06 -6.05 4.74
C GLU A 30 -2.66 -5.83 6.21
N GLN A 31 -1.38 -6.05 6.55
CA GLN A 31 -0.85 -5.72 7.87
C GLN A 31 -0.84 -4.22 8.09
N TYR A 32 -0.34 -3.44 7.12
CA TYR A 32 -0.30 -1.98 7.22
C TYR A 32 -1.67 -1.34 7.44
N ALA A 33 -2.73 -1.89 6.82
CA ALA A 33 -4.10 -1.42 6.97
C ALA A 33 -4.68 -1.74 8.35
N LYS A 34 -4.32 -2.90 8.92
CA LYS A 34 -4.65 -3.25 10.30
C LYS A 34 -3.91 -2.35 11.29
N ASP A 35 -2.60 -2.17 11.08
CA ASP A 35 -1.75 -1.31 11.92
C ASP A 35 -2.22 0.15 11.87
N GLN A 36 -2.63 0.67 10.72
CA GLN A 36 -3.20 2.01 10.61
C GLN A 36 -4.56 2.14 11.31
N LYS A 37 -5.41 1.11 11.28
CA LYS A 37 -6.67 1.11 12.03
C LYS A 37 -6.41 1.15 13.53
N GLU A 38 -5.50 0.31 14.02
CA GLU A 38 -5.13 0.26 15.42
C GLU A 38 -4.48 1.58 15.89
N LEU A 39 -3.61 2.17 15.06
CA LEU A 39 -2.98 3.46 15.35
C LEU A 39 -4.02 4.60 15.39
N LYS A 40 -4.97 4.64 14.45
CA LYS A 40 -6.07 5.62 14.46
C LYS A 40 -6.94 5.49 15.71
N GLU A 41 -7.24 4.26 16.14
CA GLU A 41 -8.03 4.01 17.35
C GLU A 41 -7.29 4.45 18.62
N LYS A 42 -6.00 4.11 18.75
CA LYS A 42 -5.16 4.59 19.86
C LYS A 42 -5.05 6.12 19.90
N VAL A 43 -4.90 6.77 18.74
CA VAL A 43 -4.83 8.24 18.66
C VAL A 43 -6.15 8.89 19.07
N GLN A 44 -7.30 8.32 18.68
CA GLN A 44 -8.61 8.81 19.16
C GLN A 44 -8.78 8.61 20.67
N LEU A 45 -8.39 7.46 21.21
CA LEU A 45 -8.47 7.17 22.64
C LEU A 45 -7.59 8.11 23.48
N VAL A 46 -6.40 8.46 22.99
CA VAL A 46 -5.51 9.43 23.64
C VAL A 46 -6.13 10.83 23.60
N GLN A 47 -6.68 11.26 22.45
CA GLN A 47 -7.35 12.57 22.37
C GLN A 47 -8.59 12.66 23.28
N GLU A 48 -9.41 11.62 23.35
CA GLU A 48 -10.58 11.59 24.25
C GLU A 48 -10.17 11.59 25.73
N SER A 49 -9.06 10.92 26.05
CA SER A 49 -8.50 10.91 27.40
C SER A 49 -7.88 12.25 27.81
N GLU A 50 -7.32 13.00 26.87
CA GLU A 50 -6.80 14.36 27.10
C GLU A 50 -7.93 15.39 27.20
N GLU A 51 -9.00 15.28 26.39
CA GLU A 51 -10.16 16.16 26.44
C GLU A 51 -10.97 16.00 27.75
N LYS A 52 -11.10 14.78 28.28
CA LYS A 52 -11.76 14.54 29.59
C LYS A 52 -10.93 14.97 30.81
N LYS A 53 -9.66 15.34 30.61
CA LYS A 53 -8.74 15.73 31.69
C LYS A 53 -8.58 17.25 31.82
N SER A 54 -9.19 18.03 30.92
CA SER A 54 -9.28 19.50 30.98
C SER A 54 -10.64 19.97 31.49
#